data_AF-A0A9D1JRT5-F1
#
_entry.id   AF-A0A9D1JRT5-F1
#
_cell.length_a   1.000
_cell.length_b   1.000
_cell.length_c   1.000
_cell.angle_alpha   90.00
_cell.angle_beta   90.00
_cell.angle_gamma   90.00
#
_symmetry.space_group_name_H-M   'P 1'
#
loop_
_entity.id
_entity.type
_entity.pdbx_description
1 polymer ?
#
loop_
_entity_poly.entity_id
_entity_poly.type
_entity_poly.pdbx_seq_one_letter_code
_entity_poly.pdbx_strand_id
1 'polypeptide(L)' 'MTKQTIRLGDIEAAKEFVRAATGCNFDIDVYFNKVVLDAKSILGILSIDHRNPITVQYDGYNERFSGLLERYAVN' A
#
# COMPACT_ATOMS: atom_id res chain seq x y z
N MET A 1 14.49 4.29 -3.79
CA MET A 1 13.53 3.18 -3.99
C MET A 1 13.43 2.31 -2.75
N THR A 2 12.33 2.48 -2.02
CA THR A 2 12.05 1.79 -0.75
C THR A 2 11.05 0.67 -0.98
N LYS A 3 11.16 -0.43 -0.21
CA LYS A 3 10.20 -1.53 -0.21
C LYS A 3 9.79 -1.85 1.21
N GLN A 4 8.51 -2.09 1.42
CA GLN A 4 7.97 -2.49 2.72
C GLN A 4 6.86 -3.51 2.52
N THR A 5 6.90 -4.59 3.30
CA THR A 5 5.82 -5.58 3.31
C THR A 5 4.84 -5.20 4.40
N ILE A 6 3.56 -5.11 4.04
CA ILE A 6 2.48 -4.75 4.96
C ILE A 6 1.33 -5.74 4.84
N ARG A 7 0.42 -5.73 5.81
CA ARG A 7 -0.86 -6.43 5.75
C ARG A 7 -1.99 -5.50 6.16
N LEU A 8 -2.92 -5.26 5.23
CA LEU A 8 -4.04 -4.34 5.42
C LEU A 8 -5.13 -4.94 6.34
N GLY A 9 -5.37 -6.25 6.24
CA GLY A 9 -6.30 -6.97 7.10
C GLY A 9 -7.78 -6.86 6.67
N ASP A 10 -8.26 -5.64 6.37
CA ASP A 10 -9.65 -5.38 6.00
C ASP A 10 -9.81 -4.27 4.95
N ILE A 11 -11.07 -4.05 4.54
CA ILE A 11 -11.45 -3.07 3.52
C ILE A 11 -11.25 -1.63 4.00
N GLU A 12 -11.42 -1.35 5.29
CA GLU A 12 -11.29 0.01 5.82
C GLU A 12 -9.82 0.45 5.87
N ALA A 13 -8.93 -0.46 6.28
CA ALA A 13 -7.49 -0.28 6.16
C ALA A 13 -7.04 -0.11 4.70
N ALA A 14 -7.62 -0.87 3.77
CA ALA A 14 -7.36 -0.71 2.34
C ALA A 14 -7.77 0.67 1.81
N LYS A 15 -8.94 1.18 2.22
CA LYS A 15 -9.37 2.56 1.89
C LYS A 15 -8.46 3.60 2.51
N GLU A 16 -8.02 3.41 3.76
CA GLU A 16 -7.08 4.32 4.43
C GLU A 16 -5.73 4.36 3.70
N PHE A 17 -5.20 3.19 3.33
CA PHE A 17 -3.99 3.04 2.54
C PHE A 17 -4.08 3.80 1.20
N VAL A 18 -5.15 3.58 0.43
CA VAL A 18 -5.34 4.27 -0.87
C VAL A 18 -5.43 5.78 -0.67
N ARG A 19 -6.16 6.26 0.34
CA ARG A 19 -6.25 7.71 0.63
C ARG A 19 -4.87 8.30 0.95
N ALA A 20 -4.04 7.60 1.71
CA ALA A 20 -2.69 8.04 2.01
C ALA A 20 -1.78 8.00 0.77
N ALA A 21 -1.86 6.95 -0.05
CA ALA A 21 -1.12 6.82 -1.30
C ALA A 21 -1.48 7.93 -2.29
N THR A 22 -2.77 8.27 -2.44
CA THR A 22 -3.24 9.35 -3.33
C THR A 22 -2.73 10.73 -2.89
N GLY A 23 -2.43 10.92 -1.60
CA GLY A 23 -1.81 12.14 -1.08
C GLY A 23 -0.32 12.30 -1.42
N CYS A 24 0.31 11.28 -2.02
CA CYS A 24 1.71 11.30 -2.40
C CYS A 24 1.89 11.77 -3.85
N ASN A 25 2.90 12.61 -4.09
CA ASN A 25 3.26 13.13 -5.41
C ASN A 25 4.28 12.25 -6.17
N PHE A 26 4.47 11.01 -5.73
CA PHE A 26 5.37 10.01 -6.33
C PHE A 26 4.61 8.72 -6.62
N ASP A 27 5.21 7.85 -7.44
CA ASP A 27 4.64 6.56 -7.80
C ASP A 27 4.80 5.55 -6.66
N ILE A 28 3.75 4.76 -6.47
CA ILE A 28 3.65 3.74 -5.41
C ILE A 28 3.02 2.50 -6.03
N ASP A 29 3.80 1.44 -6.11
CA ASP A 29 3.41 0.15 -6.66
C ASP A 29 3.11 -0.85 -5.53
N VAL A 30 2.05 -1.63 -5.70
CA VAL A 30 1.70 -2.77 -4.84
C VAL A 30 1.91 -4.07 -5.61
N TYR A 31 2.78 -4.92 -5.06
CA TYR A 31 3.01 -6.26 -5.57
C TYR A 31 2.21 -7.26 -4.74
N PHE A 32 1.37 -8.02 -5.44
CA PHE A 32 0.56 -9.09 -4.86
C PHE A 32 0.59 -10.31 -5.77
N ASN A 33 1.13 -11.43 -5.29
CA ASN A 33 1.36 -12.63 -6.12
C ASN A 33 2.14 -12.30 -7.42
N LYS A 34 1.48 -12.42 -8.58
CA LYS A 34 2.06 -12.17 -9.92
C LYS A 34 1.56 -10.86 -10.55
N VAL A 35 0.82 -10.04 -9.80
CA VAL A 35 0.27 -8.76 -10.29
C VAL A 35 0.94 -7.58 -9.62
N VAL A 36 1.04 -6.48 -10.39
CA VAL A 36 1.47 -5.16 -9.91
C VAL A 36 0.28 -4.22 -10.08
N LEU A 37 -0.03 -3.47 -9.03
CA LEU A 37 -1.17 -2.56 -8.97
C LEU A 37 -0.69 -1.17 -8.58
N ASP A 38 -1.30 -0.15 -9.16
CA ASP A 38 -1.15 1.23 -8.70
C ASP A 38 -1.81 1.38 -7.31
N ALA A 39 -1.04 1.81 -6.30
CA ALA A 39 -1.52 1.98 -4.93
C ALA A 39 -2.60 3.05 -4.77
N LYS A 40 -2.72 3.98 -5.73
CA LYS A 40 -3.71 5.05 -5.77
C LYS A 40 -5.01 4.58 -6.42
N SER A 41 -5.02 3.41 -7.07
CA SER A 41 -6.22 2.82 -7.66
C SER A 41 -7.04 2.07 -6.61
N ILE A 42 -8.13 2.69 -6.14
CA ILE A 42 -9.05 2.07 -5.19
C ILE A 42 -9.62 0.76 -5.72
N LEU A 43 -9.95 0.67 -7.01
CA LEU A 43 -10.48 -0.55 -7.61
C LEU A 43 -9.43 -1.67 -7.62
N GLY A 44 -8.18 -1.34 -7.95
CA GLY A 44 -7.08 -2.30 -7.91
C GLY A 44 -6.85 -2.83 -6.49
N ILE A 45 -6.73 -1.93 -5.51
CA ILE A 45 -6.47 -2.33 -4.13
C ILE A 45 -7.64 -3.09 -3.50
N LEU A 46 -8.90 -2.74 -3.78
CA LEU A 46 -10.05 -3.51 -3.28
C LEU A 46 -10.24 -4.88 -3.95
N SER A 47 -9.51 -5.16 -5.04
CA SER A 47 -9.62 -6.44 -5.76
C SER A 47 -8.75 -7.57 -5.21
N ILE A 48 -7.86 -7.28 -4.24
CA ILE A 48 -6.93 -8.27 -3.67
C ILE A 48 -7.39 -8.80 -2.30
N ASP A 49 -6.87 -9.96 -1.88
CA ASP A 49 -7.12 -10.49 -0.53
C ASP A 49 -6.25 -9.76 0.50
N HIS A 50 -6.86 -8.87 1.29
CA HIS A 50 -6.20 -8.04 2.30
C HIS A 50 -5.59 -8.81 3.49
N ARG A 51 -5.93 -10.09 3.66
CA ARG A 51 -5.39 -10.92 4.75
C ARG A 51 -3.97 -11.40 4.47
N ASN A 52 -3.59 -11.44 3.20
CA ASN A 52 -2.24 -11.82 2.78
C ASN A 52 -1.33 -10.57 2.75
N PRO A 53 -0.04 -10.70 3.10
CA PRO A 53 0.90 -9.60 2.99
C PRO A 53 1.07 -9.15 1.52
N ILE A 54 1.26 -7.84 1.35
CA ILE A 54 1.56 -7.20 0.07
C ILE A 54 2.89 -6.47 0.19
N THR A 55 3.63 -6.34 -0.90
CA THR A 55 4.84 -5.49 -0.92
C THR A 55 4.52 -4.15 -1.57
N VAL A 56 4.78 -3.08 -0.84
CA VAL A 56 4.64 -1.70 -1.32
C VAL A 56 6.02 -1.19 -1.71
N GLN A 57 6.16 -0.67 -2.92
CA GLN A 57 7.38 -0.09 -3.45
C GLN A 57 7.13 1.35 -3.88
N TYR A 58 8.03 2.26 -3.53
CA TYR A 58 7.87 3.67 -3.84
C TYR A 58 9.22 4.38 -3.88
N ASP A 59 9.25 5.53 -4.56
CA ASP A 59 10.43 6.40 -4.63
C ASP A 59 10.07 7.84 -4.29
N GLY A 60 10.08 8.12 -2.99
CA GLY A 60 9.72 9.41 -2.42
C GLY A 60 9.55 9.32 -0.91
N TYR A 61 9.25 10.45 -0.28
CA TYR A 61 9.03 10.52 1.16
C TYR A 61 7.74 11.30 1.45
N ASN A 62 6.91 10.71 2.31
CA ASN A 62 5.74 11.37 2.88
C ASN A 62 5.57 10.83 4.31
N GLU A 63 5.73 11.69 5.30
CA GLU A 63 5.71 11.30 6.72
C GLU A 63 4.45 10.52 7.11
N ARG A 64 3.27 10.97 6.65
CA ARG A 64 2.01 10.30 6.93
C ARG A 64 1.93 8.91 6.30
N PHE A 65 2.38 8.79 5.04
CA PHE A 65 2.38 7.51 4.34
C PHE A 65 3.36 6.53 4.99
N SER A 66 4.57 6.97 5.31
CA SER A 66 5.58 6.16 6.02
C SER A 66 5.06 5.66 7.37
N GLY A 67 4.48 6.52 8.20
CA GLY A 67 3.91 6.10 9.48
C GLY A 67 2.70 5.15 9.33
N LEU A 68 1.94 5.27 8.24
CA LEU A 68 0.89 4.31 7.91
C LEU A 68 1.46 2.94 7.52
N LEU A 69 2.51 2.90 6.69
CA LEU A 69 3.15 1.65 6.31
C LEU A 69 3.79 0.94 7.52
N GLU A 70 4.40 1.67 8.44
CA GLU A 70 4.93 1.13 9.70
C GLU A 70 3.83 0.49 10.55
N ARG A 71 2.66 1.13 10.65
CA ARG A 71 1.51 0.58 11.40
C ARG A 71 1.04 -0.77 10.86
N TYR A 72 1.09 -0.95 9.53
CA TYR A 72 0.66 -2.17 8.86
C TYR A 72 1.81 -3.15 8.56
N ALA A 73 3.04 -2.82 8.96
CA ALA A 73 4.22 -3.62 8.68
C ALA A 73 4.05 -5.04 9.25
N VAL A 74 4.47 -6.02 8.47
CA VAL A 74 4.59 -7.39 8.96
C VAL A 74 6.05 -7.65 9.34
N ASN A 75 6.25 -8.34 10.47
CA ASN A 75 7.56 -8.80 10.91
C ASN A 75 8.08 -9.95 10.05
#